data_AF-A0A3D2IXN1-F1
#
_entry.id   AF-A0A3D2IXN1-F1
#
_cell.length_a   1.000
_cell.length_b   1.000
_cell.length_c   1.000
_cell.angle_alpha   90.00
_cell.angle_beta   90.00
_cell.angle_gamma   90.00
#
_symmetry.space_group_name_H-M   'P 1'
#
loop_
_entity.id
_entity.type
_entity.pdbx_description
1 polymer ?
#
loop_
_entity_poly.entity_id
_entity_poly.type
_entity_poly.pdbx_seq_one_letter_code
_entity_poly.pdbx_strand_id
1 'polypeptide(L)'
;MSNRDYGQKNSSSFEAVTSILNNALIDIENDKKLKPTTAQLSKMTGIHRNTISNRVWPVQKLNQIKDTRKAEEKSRKEKIRANTTDVKNAIEAKLSRAQNEVIYWFNEYQDIKRVAQHSDKRLQNMRESRDYYKTLSDTDKRSLSEARQEIEKLRKMLALEDARSKQLMH
;
A
#
# COMPACT_ATOMS: atom_id res chain seq x y z
N MET A 1 -33.06 81.25 -16.32
CA MET A 1 -32.15 80.20 -16.83
C MET A 1 -31.09 79.96 -15.76
N SER A 2 -30.74 78.77 -15.26
CA SER A 2 -31.15 77.39 -15.54
C SER A 2 -30.61 76.50 -14.41
N ASN A 3 -31.17 76.54 -13.20
CA ASN A 3 -30.70 75.66 -12.10
C ASN A 3 -31.13 74.19 -12.29
N ARG A 4 -32.20 73.94 -13.06
CA ARG A 4 -32.66 72.58 -13.41
C ARG A 4 -31.73 71.87 -14.39
N ASP A 5 -31.06 72.62 -15.26
CA ASP A 5 -30.28 72.10 -16.38
C ASP A 5 -28.85 71.67 -15.95
N TYR A 6 -28.26 72.38 -14.98
CA TYR A 6 -27.00 71.98 -14.33
C TYR A 6 -27.17 70.74 -13.43
N GLY A 7 -28.31 70.61 -12.76
CA GLY A 7 -28.63 69.42 -11.96
C GLY A 7 -28.72 68.15 -12.79
N GLN A 8 -29.40 68.21 -13.95
CA GLN A 8 -29.53 67.06 -14.86
C GLN A 8 -28.19 66.64 -15.49
N LYS A 9 -27.37 67.60 -15.96
CA LYS A 9 -26.03 67.28 -16.50
C LYS A 9 -25.09 66.68 -15.46
N ASN A 10 -25.12 67.16 -14.22
CA ASN A 10 -24.30 66.60 -13.14
C ASN A 10 -24.77 65.20 -12.72
N SER A 11 -26.08 64.94 -12.71
CA SER A 11 -26.63 63.61 -12.43
C SER A 11 -26.23 62.58 -13.50
N SER A 12 -26.34 62.94 -14.77
CA SER A 12 -25.94 62.09 -15.91
C SER A 12 -24.44 61.75 -15.86
N SER A 13 -23.58 62.73 -15.57
CA SER A 13 -22.14 62.50 -15.38
C SER A 13 -21.84 61.60 -14.18
N PHE A 14 -22.60 61.74 -13.10
CA PHE A 14 -22.44 60.91 -11.91
C PHE A 14 -22.76 59.43 -12.17
N GLU A 15 -23.86 59.14 -12.86
CA GLU A 15 -24.28 57.78 -13.24
C GLU A 15 -23.33 57.14 -14.26
N ALA A 16 -22.85 57.90 -15.24
CA ALA A 16 -21.88 57.41 -16.21
C ALA A 16 -20.58 56.95 -15.50
N VAL A 17 -20.07 57.76 -14.58
CA VAL A 17 -18.88 57.44 -13.78
C VAL A 17 -19.13 56.24 -12.86
N THR A 18 -20.31 56.15 -12.24
CA THR A 18 -20.68 55.00 -11.39
C THR A 18 -20.71 53.70 -12.21
N SER A 19 -21.27 53.73 -13.42
CA SER A 19 -21.38 52.56 -14.29
C SER A 19 -20.00 52.07 -14.76
N ILE A 20 -19.11 52.99 -15.14
CA ILE A 20 -17.73 52.67 -15.54
C ILE A 20 -16.95 52.03 -14.38
N LEU A 21 -17.07 52.61 -13.17
CA LEU A 21 -16.43 52.06 -11.98
C LEU A 21 -16.96 50.67 -11.63
N ASN A 22 -18.28 50.46 -11.76
CA ASN A 22 -18.90 49.19 -11.44
C ASN A 22 -18.45 48.09 -12.40
N ASN A 23 -18.42 48.37 -13.70
CA ASN A 23 -17.93 47.42 -14.70
C ASN A 23 -16.47 47.04 -14.44
N ALA A 24 -15.61 48.02 -14.17
CA ALA A 24 -14.21 47.74 -13.87
C ALA A 24 -14.01 46.98 -12.53
N LEU A 25 -14.90 47.16 -11.55
CA LEU A 25 -14.88 46.37 -10.32
C LEU A 25 -15.28 44.91 -10.57
N ILE A 26 -16.28 44.68 -11.42
CA ILE A 26 -16.69 43.33 -11.85
C ILE A 26 -15.54 42.64 -12.60
N ASP A 27 -14.86 43.36 -13.49
CA ASP A 27 -13.68 42.84 -14.20
C ASP A 27 -12.56 42.47 -13.22
N ILE A 28 -12.29 43.36 -12.25
CA ILE A 28 -11.32 43.10 -11.18
C ILE A 28 -11.74 41.92 -10.31
N GLU A 29 -13.02 41.69 -10.07
CA GLU A 29 -13.51 40.56 -9.29
C GLU A 29 -13.27 39.24 -10.03
N ASN A 30 -13.64 39.19 -11.32
CA ASN A 30 -13.56 38.01 -12.17
C ASN A 30 -12.12 37.62 -12.56
N ASP A 31 -11.23 38.60 -12.79
CA ASP A 31 -9.84 38.31 -13.16
C ASP A 31 -8.89 38.37 -11.95
N LYS A 32 -8.40 37.20 -11.54
CA LYS A 32 -7.43 37.04 -10.44
C LYS A 32 -6.07 37.66 -10.74
N LYS A 33 -5.73 37.97 -11.99
CA LYS A 33 -4.50 38.67 -12.37
C LYS A 33 -4.56 40.15 -12.04
N LEU A 34 -5.76 40.75 -12.02
CA LEU A 34 -5.97 42.15 -11.70
C LEU A 34 -5.90 42.36 -10.19
N LYS A 35 -5.03 43.27 -9.75
CA LYS A 35 -4.90 43.60 -8.32
C LYS A 35 -6.11 44.45 -7.89
N PRO A 36 -6.82 44.08 -6.80
CA PRO A 36 -7.94 44.87 -6.28
C PRO A 36 -7.40 46.10 -5.54
N THR A 37 -6.92 47.09 -6.28
CA THR A 37 -6.37 48.34 -5.77
C THR A 37 -6.98 49.54 -6.47
N THR A 38 -7.02 50.68 -5.77
CA THR A 38 -7.52 51.95 -6.32
C THR A 38 -6.68 52.44 -7.49
N ALA A 39 -5.37 52.16 -7.49
CA ALA A 39 -4.48 52.46 -8.61
C ALA A 39 -4.83 51.67 -9.87
N GLN A 40 -5.16 50.38 -9.72
CA GLN A 40 -5.58 49.54 -10.85
C GLN A 40 -6.94 50.00 -11.39
N LEU A 41 -7.89 50.30 -10.50
CA LEU A 41 -9.21 50.81 -10.89
C LEU A 41 -9.10 52.16 -11.62
N SER A 42 -8.24 53.06 -11.15
CA SER A 42 -7.94 54.34 -11.81
C SER A 42 -7.34 54.12 -13.21
N LYS A 43 -6.41 53.17 -13.36
CA LYS A 43 -5.80 52.84 -14.66
C LYS A 43 -6.81 52.25 -15.64
N MET A 44 -7.74 51.42 -15.18
CA MET A 44 -8.75 50.77 -16.04
C MET A 44 -9.85 51.73 -16.48
N THR A 45 -10.21 52.69 -15.64
CA THR A 45 -11.36 53.58 -15.88
C THR A 45 -10.97 54.99 -16.34
N GLY A 46 -9.70 55.36 -16.22
CA GLY A 46 -9.22 56.73 -16.48
C GLY A 46 -9.65 57.74 -15.40
N ILE A 47 -10.37 57.31 -14.36
CA ILE A 47 -10.87 58.18 -13.30
C ILE A 47 -9.77 58.42 -12.26
N HIS A 48 -9.59 59.67 -11.85
CA HIS A 48 -8.57 60.02 -10.85
C HIS A 48 -8.86 59.39 -9.48
N ARG A 49 -7.81 58.94 -8.79
CA ARG A 49 -7.88 58.28 -7.47
C ARG A 49 -8.73 59.05 -6.44
N ASN A 50 -8.66 60.38 -6.41
CA ASN A 50 -9.43 61.19 -5.44
C ASN A 50 -10.93 61.09 -5.69
N THR A 51 -11.35 61.06 -6.97
CA THR A 51 -12.76 60.89 -7.34
C THR A 51 -13.30 59.53 -6.92
N ILE A 52 -12.46 58.49 -6.99
CA ILE A 52 -12.78 57.14 -6.53
C ILE A 52 -12.88 57.11 -5.00
N SER A 53 -11.90 57.70 -4.31
CA SER A 53 -11.86 57.75 -2.84
C SER A 53 -13.04 58.53 -2.25
N ASN A 54 -13.40 59.67 -2.85
CA ASN A 54 -14.53 60.49 -2.40
C ASN A 54 -15.88 59.76 -2.49
N ARG A 55 -16.00 58.75 -3.36
CA ARG A 55 -17.23 57.94 -3.51
C ARG A 55 -17.32 56.79 -2.50
N VAL A 56 -16.23 56.43 -1.81
CA VAL A 56 -16.11 55.44 -0.72
C VAL A 56 -16.48 53.98 -1.08
N TRP A 57 -17.65 53.74 -1.68
CA TRP A 57 -18.12 52.41 -2.09
C TRP A 57 -17.16 51.64 -3.00
N PRO A 58 -16.40 52.26 -3.93
CA PRO A 58 -15.46 51.49 -4.77
C PRO A 58 -14.32 50.92 -3.93
N VAL A 59 -13.86 51.69 -2.93
CA VAL A 59 -12.79 51.26 -2.02
C VAL A 59 -13.27 50.11 -1.13
N GLN A 60 -14.50 50.19 -0.63
CA GLN A 60 -15.13 49.11 0.13
C GLN A 60 -15.26 47.83 -0.71
N LYS A 61 -15.71 47.95 -1.97
CA LYS A 61 -15.80 46.81 -2.89
C LYS A 61 -14.44 46.18 -3.19
N LEU A 62 -13.40 46.98 -3.42
CA LEU A 62 -12.04 46.46 -3.60
C LEU A 62 -11.54 45.70 -2.36
N ASN A 63 -11.83 46.19 -1.16
CA ASN A 63 -11.49 45.48 0.08
C ASN A 63 -12.25 44.16 0.21
N GLN A 64 -13.55 44.14 -0.11
CA GLN A 64 -14.35 42.91 -0.15
C GLN A 64 -13.73 41.88 -1.10
N ILE A 65 -13.41 42.27 -2.35
CA ILE A 65 -12.76 41.39 -3.32
C ILE A 65 -11.43 40.84 -2.80
N LYS A 66 -10.63 41.70 -2.13
CA LYS A 66 -9.34 41.30 -1.54
C LYS A 66 -9.51 40.26 -0.44
N ASP A 67 -10.50 40.44 0.42
CA ASP A 67 -10.75 39.53 1.55
C ASP A 67 -11.34 38.20 1.07
N THR A 68 -12.28 38.22 0.11
CA THR A 68 -12.81 37.01 -0.54
C THR A 68 -11.68 36.19 -1.17
N ARG A 69 -10.78 36.82 -1.92
CA ARG A 69 -9.63 36.13 -2.54
C ARG A 69 -8.70 35.48 -1.54
N LYS A 70 -8.41 36.16 -0.42
CA LYS A 70 -7.59 35.61 0.65
C LYS A 70 -8.25 34.41 1.32
N ALA A 71 -9.56 34.49 1.57
CA ALA A 71 -10.32 33.39 2.17
C ALA A 71 -10.33 32.16 1.25
N GLU A 72 -10.57 32.36 -0.05
CA GLU A 72 -10.49 31.30 -1.06
C GLU A 72 -9.11 30.64 -1.09
N GLU A 73 -8.04 31.43 -1.12
CA GLU A 73 -6.68 30.90 -1.18
C GLU A 73 -6.32 30.11 0.09
N LYS A 74 -6.74 30.60 1.26
CA LYS A 74 -6.55 29.88 2.53
C LYS A 74 -7.29 28.53 2.51
N SER A 75 -8.56 28.53 2.11
CA SER A 75 -9.36 27.30 2.01
C SER A 75 -8.76 26.29 1.02
N ARG A 76 -8.22 26.78 -0.10
CA ARG A 76 -7.56 25.93 -1.11
C ARG A 76 -6.29 25.30 -0.53
N LYS A 77 -5.46 26.07 0.18
CA LYS A 77 -4.24 25.57 0.83
C LYS A 77 -4.57 24.52 1.90
N GLU A 78 -5.62 24.74 2.68
CA GLU A 78 -6.11 23.79 3.69
C GLU A 78 -6.59 22.48 3.04
N LYS A 79 -7.40 22.55 1.98
CA LYS A 79 -7.83 21.36 1.22
C LYS A 79 -6.66 20.56 0.64
N ILE A 80 -5.66 21.24 0.08
CA ILE A 80 -4.46 20.58 -0.45
C ILE A 80 -3.69 19.90 0.68
N ARG A 81 -3.50 20.57 1.82
CA ARG A 81 -2.81 19.99 2.98
C ARG A 81 -3.54 18.77 3.55
N ALA A 82 -4.86 18.83 3.66
CA ALA A 82 -5.69 17.70 4.10
C ALA A 82 -5.52 16.51 3.16
N ASN A 83 -5.70 16.71 1.85
CA ASN A 83 -5.51 15.66 0.85
C ASN A 83 -4.09 15.06 0.88
N THR A 84 -3.04 15.88 0.98
CA THR A 84 -1.66 15.38 1.06
C THR A 84 -1.43 14.56 2.33
N THR A 85 -2.00 14.98 3.46
CA THR A 85 -1.92 14.25 4.73
C THR A 85 -2.64 12.91 4.62
N ASP A 86 -3.83 12.90 4.03
CA ASP A 86 -4.61 11.67 3.84
C ASP A 86 -3.90 10.68 2.91
N VAL A 87 -3.28 11.16 1.83
CA VAL A 87 -2.47 10.32 0.93
C VAL A 87 -1.26 9.76 1.67
N LYS A 88 -0.57 10.58 2.47
CA LYS A 88 0.58 10.11 3.27
C LYS A 88 0.17 9.02 4.25
N ASN A 89 -0.92 9.24 5.00
CA ASN A 89 -1.44 8.26 5.96
C ASN A 89 -1.84 6.95 5.26
N ALA A 90 -2.45 7.04 4.07
CA ALA A 90 -2.82 5.85 3.29
C ALA A 90 -1.59 5.05 2.83
N ILE A 91 -0.50 5.74 2.45
CA ILE A 91 0.76 5.09 2.07
C ILE A 91 1.42 4.43 3.29
N GLU A 92 1.49 5.12 4.42
CA GLU A 92 2.05 4.58 5.67
C GLU A 92 1.26 3.35 6.14
N ALA A 93 -0.07 3.37 6.04
CA ALA A 93 -0.91 2.21 6.35
C ALA A 93 -0.65 1.03 5.41
N LYS A 94 -0.48 1.27 4.11
CA LYS A 94 -0.11 0.21 3.14
C LYS A 94 1.27 -0.37 3.43
N LEU A 95 2.24 0.47 3.77
CA LEU A 95 3.59 0.04 4.14
C LEU A 95 3.56 -0.85 5.39
N SER A 96 2.83 -0.45 6.42
CA SER A 96 2.69 -1.23 7.65
C SER A 96 2.03 -2.60 7.39
N ARG A 97 1.00 -2.66 6.54
CA ARG A 97 0.39 -3.94 6.13
C ARG A 97 1.38 -4.84 5.40
N ALA A 98 2.12 -4.31 4.43
CA ALA A 98 3.12 -5.08 3.70
C ALA A 98 4.23 -5.61 4.63
N GLN A 99 4.69 -4.82 5.59
CA GLN A 99 5.66 -5.27 6.59
C GLN A 99 5.12 -6.42 7.43
N ASN A 100 3.87 -6.34 7.88
CA ASN A 100 3.23 -7.41 8.65
C ASN A 100 3.07 -8.69 7.83
N GLU A 101 2.69 -8.57 6.55
CA GLU A 101 2.60 -9.71 5.63
C GLU A 101 3.97 -10.38 5.43
N VAL A 102 5.03 -9.60 5.26
CA VAL A 102 6.39 -10.14 5.13
C VAL A 102 6.79 -10.92 6.38
N ILE A 103 6.53 -10.38 7.57
CA ILE A 103 6.83 -11.08 8.83
C ILE A 103 6.01 -12.36 8.94
N TYR A 104 4.72 -12.31 8.61
CA TYR A 104 3.84 -13.47 8.63
C TYR A 104 4.35 -14.58 7.72
N TRP A 105 4.59 -14.27 6.44
CA TRP A 105 5.06 -15.26 5.47
C TRP A 105 6.46 -15.77 5.78
N PHE A 106 7.33 -14.92 6.35
CA PHE A 106 8.63 -15.36 6.83
C PHE A 106 8.49 -16.40 7.94
N ASN A 107 7.63 -16.15 8.93
CA ASN A 107 7.39 -17.09 10.02
C ASN A 107 6.78 -18.41 9.51
N GLU A 108 5.75 -18.32 8.68
CA GLU A 108 5.11 -19.48 8.06
C GLU A 108 6.12 -20.33 7.27
N TYR A 109 6.98 -19.68 6.49
CA TYR A 109 8.06 -20.35 5.76
C TYR A 109 9.05 -21.05 6.71
N GLN A 110 9.45 -20.42 7.81
CA GLN A 110 10.35 -21.05 8.79
C GLN A 110 9.72 -22.27 9.43
N ASP A 111 8.42 -22.21 9.75
CA ASP A 111 7.69 -23.32 10.34
C ASP A 111 7.60 -24.50 9.36
N ILE A 112 7.18 -24.25 8.12
CA ILE A 112 7.14 -25.26 7.05
C ILE A 112 8.52 -25.86 6.82
N LYS A 113 9.57 -25.04 6.78
CA LYS A 113 10.95 -25.50 6.61
C LYS A 113 11.37 -26.44 7.74
N ARG A 114 11.06 -26.11 9.00
CA ARG A 114 11.36 -26.99 10.15
C ARG A 114 10.63 -28.32 10.06
N VAL A 115 9.35 -28.30 9.67
CA VAL A 115 8.56 -29.53 9.49
C VAL A 115 9.13 -30.40 8.38
N ALA A 116 9.50 -29.79 7.24
CA ALA A 116 10.12 -30.51 6.12
C ALA A 116 11.45 -31.17 6.54
N GLN A 117 12.33 -30.41 7.21
CA GLN A 117 13.60 -30.94 7.71
C GLN A 117 13.41 -32.09 8.70
N HIS A 118 12.44 -31.98 9.60
CA HIS A 118 12.12 -33.06 10.54
C HIS A 118 11.56 -34.29 9.83
N SER A 119 10.70 -34.09 8.83
CA SER A 119 10.14 -35.18 8.01
C SER A 119 11.24 -35.91 7.23
N ASP A 120 12.16 -35.18 6.60
CA ASP A 120 13.29 -35.76 5.88
C ASP A 120 14.18 -36.59 6.80
N LYS A 121 14.50 -36.07 7.99
CA LYS A 121 15.28 -36.82 8.99
C LYS A 121 14.55 -38.09 9.44
N ARG A 122 13.24 -38.01 9.68
CA ARG A 122 12.42 -39.18 10.04
C ARG A 122 12.42 -40.22 8.91
N LEU A 123 12.30 -39.78 7.66
CA LEU A 123 12.33 -40.67 6.50
C LEU A 123 13.68 -41.35 6.34
N GLN A 124 14.77 -40.61 6.56
CA GLN A 124 16.13 -41.15 6.53
C GLN A 124 16.31 -42.24 7.60
N ASN A 125 15.95 -41.95 8.85
CA ASN A 125 15.99 -42.93 9.94
C ASN A 125 15.14 -44.18 9.64
N MET A 126 13.96 -43.99 9.03
CA MET A 126 13.09 -45.10 8.65
C MET A 126 13.69 -45.97 7.54
N ARG A 127 14.37 -45.35 6.56
CA ARG A 127 15.11 -46.09 5.52
C ARG A 127 16.25 -46.89 6.11
N GLU A 128 17.06 -46.28 6.97
CA GLU A 128 18.16 -46.94 7.65
C GLU A 128 17.68 -48.12 8.50
N SER A 129 16.61 -47.92 9.27
CA SER A 129 15.99 -48.98 10.07
C SER A 129 15.46 -50.12 9.20
N ARG A 130 14.75 -49.80 8.11
CA ARG A 130 14.26 -50.80 7.16
C ARG A 130 15.42 -51.61 6.57
N ASP A 131 16.47 -50.94 6.12
CA ASP A 131 17.62 -51.59 5.49
C ASP A 131 18.36 -52.48 6.49
N TYR A 132 18.52 -52.01 7.73
CA TYR A 132 19.04 -52.82 8.83
C TYR A 132 18.23 -54.11 9.05
N TYR A 133 16.91 -54.00 9.26
CA TYR A 133 16.08 -55.20 9.50
C TYR A 133 15.98 -56.12 8.29
N LYS A 134 16.05 -55.57 7.07
CA LYS A 134 16.13 -56.38 5.85
C LYS A 134 17.42 -57.19 5.81
N THR A 135 18.56 -56.56 6.09
CA THR A 135 19.84 -57.27 6.14
C THR A 135 19.84 -58.35 7.22
N LEU A 136 19.32 -58.05 8.41
CA LEU A 136 19.20 -59.00 9.52
C LEU A 136 18.31 -60.21 9.15
N SER A 137 17.14 -59.96 8.57
CA SER A 137 16.26 -61.03 8.08
C SER A 137 16.96 -61.89 7.01
N ASP A 138 17.69 -61.27 6.10
CA ASP A 138 18.38 -61.99 5.03
C ASP A 138 19.55 -62.82 5.58
N THR A 139 20.26 -62.34 6.61
CA THR A 139 21.28 -63.13 7.30
C THR A 139 20.68 -64.30 8.07
N ASP A 140 19.57 -64.08 8.77
CA ASP A 140 18.88 -65.13 9.53
C ASP A 140 18.33 -66.23 8.60
N LYS A 141 17.81 -65.85 7.43
CA LYS A 141 17.38 -66.81 6.41
C LYS A 141 18.53 -67.67 5.90
N ARG A 142 19.72 -67.08 5.70
CA ARG A 142 20.91 -67.82 5.25
C ARG A 142 21.39 -68.79 6.32
N SER A 143 21.56 -68.33 7.55
CA SER A 143 22.00 -69.20 8.66
C SER A 143 21.02 -70.34 8.92
N LEU A 144 19.71 -70.06 8.84
CA LEU A 144 18.67 -71.07 8.98
C LEU A 144 18.69 -72.08 7.81
N SER A 145 18.98 -71.64 6.59
CA SER A 145 19.18 -72.54 5.45
C SER A 145 20.40 -73.44 5.65
N GLU A 146 21.52 -72.89 6.10
CA GLU A 146 22.76 -73.64 6.38
C GLU A 146 22.53 -74.68 7.49
N ALA A 147 21.93 -74.28 8.61
CA ALA A 147 21.59 -75.19 9.70
C ALA A 147 20.64 -76.31 9.25
N ARG A 148 19.66 -76.01 8.38
CA ARG A 148 18.77 -77.03 7.80
C ARG A 148 19.53 -78.03 6.94
N GLN A 149 20.46 -77.57 6.10
CA GLN A 149 21.30 -78.44 5.28
C GLN A 149 22.19 -79.34 6.15
N GLU A 150 22.74 -78.81 7.23
CA GLU A 150 23.56 -79.59 8.16
C GLU A 150 22.75 -80.64 8.91
N ILE A 151 21.56 -80.30 9.40
CA ILE A 151 20.60 -81.27 9.97
C ILE A 151 20.28 -82.37 8.96
N GLU A 152 20.06 -82.03 7.69
CA GLU A 152 19.79 -83.02 6.65
C GLU A 152 20.98 -83.95 6.41
N LYS A 153 22.22 -83.42 6.38
CA LYS A 153 23.44 -84.22 6.27
C LYS A 153 23.60 -85.17 7.46
N LEU A 154 23.41 -84.67 8.68
CA LEU A 154 23.50 -85.48 9.91
C LEU A 154 22.45 -86.59 9.92
N ARG A 155 21.21 -86.29 9.52
CA ARG A 155 20.15 -87.31 9.37
C ARG A 155 20.51 -88.39 8.37
N LYS A 156 21.13 -88.04 7.23
CA LYS A 156 21.61 -89.01 6.24
C LYS A 156 22.74 -89.89 6.81
N MET A 157 23.68 -89.30 7.56
CA MET A 157 24.76 -90.06 8.21
C MET A 157 24.21 -91.04 9.25
N LEU A 158 23.29 -90.60 10.11
CA LEU A 158 22.61 -91.45 11.10
C LEU A 158 21.87 -92.61 10.42
N ALA A 159 21.13 -92.35 9.35
CA ALA A 159 20.42 -93.40 8.62
C ALA A 159 21.36 -94.44 7.99
N LEU A 160 22.53 -94.02 7.50
CA LEU A 160 23.56 -94.93 6.99
C LEU A 160 24.21 -95.76 8.11
N GLU A 161 24.47 -95.14 9.26
CA GLU A 161 25.03 -95.82 10.43
C GLU A 161 24.06 -96.86 11.00
N ASP A 162 22.78 -96.53 11.13
CA ASP A 162 21.71 -97.46 11.50
C ASP A 162 21.60 -98.63 10.52
N ALA A 163 21.70 -98.37 9.21
CA ALA A 163 21.68 -99.42 8.19
C ALA A 163 22.90 -100.34 8.29
N ARG A 164 24.08 -99.77 8.57
CA ARG A 164 25.34 -100.53 8.76
C ARG A 164 25.31 -101.36 10.05
N SER A 165 24.76 -100.82 11.13
CA SER A 165 24.58 -101.54 12.40
C SER A 165 23.64 -102.74 12.25
N LYS A 166 22.54 -102.58 11.50
CA LYS A 166 21.61 -103.67 11.18
C LYS A 166 22.22 -104.76 10.29
N GLN A 167 23.16 -104.42 9.41
CA GLN A 167 23.90 -105.40 8.60
C GLN A 167 24.95 -106.20 9.39
N LEU A 168 25.46 -105.67 10.50
CA LEU A 168 26.43 -106.36 11.36
C LEU A 168 25.76 -107.31 12.38
N MET A 169 24.45 -107.20 12.56
CA MET A 169 23.65 -108.00 13.50
C MET A 169 22.91 -109.18 12.83
N HIS A 170 23.15 -109.40 11.53
CA HIS A 170 22.70 -110.55 10.74
C HIS A 170 23.89 -111.40 10.30
#